data_AF-A0A6P5GUE0-F1
#
_entry.id   AF-A0A6P5GUE0-F1
#
_cell.length_a   1.000
_cell.length_b   1.000
_cell.length_c   1.000
_cell.angle_alpha   90.00
_cell.angle_beta   90.00
_cell.angle_gamma   90.00
#
_symmetry.space_group_name_H-M   'P 1'
#
loop_
_entity.id
_entity.type
_entity.pdbx_description
1 polymer ?
#
loop_
_entity_poly.entity_id
_entity_poly.type
_entity_poly.pdbx_seq_one_letter_code
_entity_poly.pdbx_strand_id
1 'polypeptide(L)'
;MPSTSYLKGSFALDLLGCFPWDAIYKGTGRIELIRYFLWIRIYRARKIMDFFKKAEKDIRINYLCTRIAKLIMVELYCTHTAACVFYYLATTVPPPHEGSTWIGSLTLGDYRYINFRDMDFATRYITSLYFAIVTMATVGYGDIHAVNMREMIFIMIYISFDMILGAYLIGNMTALIVKGSKTERFRDKMTDLIKYMNRNKLGKEIRSQIKNHLLLHYESSDTKYSVVEDIPVAIRSKISQTLFMDIVQEVQLFKGCSDEFLNQIVMKLNEEFFLPGEVILEQGSAADQIYIVSHGILEEVASGKSGCEESIAELKPYDVFGDVAVLCNTQQPYTVRVCELCKLLRIEKQSLTSIFQLYFNDSRKVLSNLLKGKGTALRIKHLESDITYLIAKQEAELVLRVNNAAYHGDLYALKGLINAGADPNKINYDGRTALHVATSKGHEEIVKFLVQRGANVNCIDKFGSSPLLEAVKAGHDRIAAHLVKNRAILNLEDNGSYLRKIATESNISTLRRLLEYGVDPNTKNYDLRTPLHIAAAEGLHLVAAVLLEFGADVLSKDRWGNTPLDEGRRCGSKPLLQILEQARANLTCNR
;
A
#
# COMPACT_ATOMS: atom_id res chain seq x y z
N MET A 1 -33.48 26.49 -4.23
CA MET A 1 -33.50 25.08 -3.80
C MET A 1 -33.74 24.90 -2.29
N PRO A 2 -33.11 25.62 -1.33
CA PRO A 2 -33.40 25.43 0.09
C PRO A 2 -34.74 26.02 0.57
N SER A 3 -35.20 27.12 -0.06
CA SER A 3 -36.47 27.79 0.29
C SER A 3 -37.72 26.96 0.00
N THR A 4 -37.74 26.23 -1.12
CA THR A 4 -38.87 25.37 -1.50
C THR A 4 -38.99 24.12 -0.62
N SER A 5 -37.85 23.60 -0.14
CA SER A 5 -37.82 22.47 0.80
C SER A 5 -38.33 22.89 2.19
N TYR A 6 -37.95 24.08 2.67
CA TYR A 6 -38.45 24.62 3.95
C TYR A 6 -39.96 24.85 3.94
N LEU A 7 -40.48 25.45 2.86
CA LEU A 7 -41.92 25.73 2.69
C LEU A 7 -42.77 24.46 2.67
N LYS A 8 -42.27 23.35 2.11
CA LYS A 8 -42.95 22.04 2.11
C LYS A 8 -42.80 21.25 3.40
N GLY A 9 -41.81 21.59 4.23
CA GLY A 9 -41.45 20.86 5.44
C GLY A 9 -42.05 21.47 6.71
N SER A 10 -41.24 22.22 7.46
CA SER A 10 -41.61 22.68 8.81
C SER A 10 -42.23 24.08 8.88
N PHE A 11 -42.32 24.79 7.76
CA PHE A 11 -42.75 26.19 7.74
C PHE A 11 -44.11 26.43 8.43
N ALA A 12 -45.13 25.63 8.13
CA ALA A 12 -46.46 25.81 8.71
C ALA A 12 -46.46 25.66 10.25
N LEU A 13 -45.73 24.68 10.77
CA LEU A 13 -45.61 24.42 12.21
C LEU A 13 -44.72 25.46 12.90
N ASP A 14 -43.66 25.92 12.24
CA ASP A 14 -42.84 27.02 12.73
C ASP A 14 -43.65 28.31 12.82
N LEU A 15 -44.48 28.62 11.80
CA LEU A 15 -45.37 29.77 11.79
C LEU A 15 -46.39 29.73 12.93
N LEU A 16 -47.09 28.60 13.10
CA LEU A 16 -48.07 28.40 14.18
C LEU A 16 -47.43 28.47 15.57
N GLY A 17 -46.20 27.95 15.73
CA GLY A 17 -45.43 28.07 16.97
C GLY A 17 -44.91 29.48 17.24
N CYS A 18 -44.79 30.33 16.22
CA CYS A 18 -44.42 31.75 16.36
C CYS A 18 -45.59 32.71 16.53
N PHE A 19 -46.82 32.23 16.36
CA PHE A 19 -48.00 33.07 16.45
C PHE A 19 -48.20 33.60 17.88
N PRO A 20 -48.62 34.88 18.04
CA PRO A 20 -48.72 35.55 19.34
C PRO A 20 -49.99 35.15 20.11
N TRP A 21 -50.15 33.86 20.39
CA TRP A 21 -51.29 33.29 21.12
C TRP A 21 -51.53 33.93 22.50
N ASP A 22 -50.48 34.41 23.20
CA ASP A 22 -50.62 35.11 24.49
C ASP A 22 -51.43 36.39 24.40
N ALA A 23 -51.18 37.19 23.34
CA ALA A 23 -51.87 38.45 23.13
C ALA A 23 -53.35 38.21 22.84
N ILE A 24 -53.64 37.15 22.09
CA ILE A 24 -55.00 36.72 21.77
C ILE A 24 -55.71 36.16 23.01
N TYR A 25 -55.03 35.37 23.84
CA TYR A 25 -55.59 34.89 25.11
C TYR A 25 -55.95 36.04 26.06
N LYS A 26 -55.07 37.04 26.17
CA LYS A 26 -55.34 38.25 26.97
C LYS A 26 -56.48 39.08 26.37
N GLY A 27 -56.50 39.26 25.05
CA GLY A 27 -57.48 40.08 24.33
C GLY A 27 -58.90 39.50 24.31
N THR A 28 -59.05 38.18 24.42
CA THR A 28 -60.35 37.49 24.43
C THR A 28 -60.97 37.33 25.82
N GLY A 29 -60.38 37.95 26.85
CA GLY A 29 -60.88 37.82 28.23
C GLY A 29 -60.49 36.51 28.90
N ARG A 30 -59.33 35.92 28.52
CA ARG A 30 -58.75 34.71 29.12
C ARG A 30 -59.60 33.43 28.95
N ILE A 31 -60.18 33.23 27.76
CA ILE A 31 -60.91 32.01 27.42
C ILE A 31 -59.95 30.81 27.44
N GLU A 32 -60.27 29.78 28.23
CA GLU A 32 -59.43 28.58 28.40
C GLU A 32 -59.16 27.82 27.08
N LEU A 33 -60.09 27.82 26.13
CA LEU A 33 -59.88 27.22 24.81
C LEU A 33 -58.66 27.80 24.07
N ILE A 34 -58.42 29.11 24.20
CA ILE A 34 -57.30 29.79 23.53
C ILE A 34 -55.98 29.49 24.24
N ARG A 35 -56.03 29.22 25.55
CA ARG A 35 -54.86 28.81 26.34
C ARG A 35 -54.25 27.50 25.82
N TYR A 36 -55.06 26.56 25.32
CA TYR A 36 -54.55 25.30 24.77
C TYR A 36 -53.69 25.50 23.50
N PHE A 37 -53.95 26.53 22.68
CA PHE A 37 -53.11 26.83 21.51
C PHE A 37 -51.68 27.27 21.88
N LEU A 38 -51.44 27.71 23.12
CA LEU A 38 -50.09 28.02 23.61
C LEU A 38 -49.17 26.79 23.61
N TRP A 39 -49.73 25.58 23.72
CA TRP A 39 -48.98 24.33 23.69
C TRP A 39 -48.32 24.06 22.34
N ILE A 40 -48.80 24.66 21.23
CA ILE A 40 -48.16 24.56 19.91
C ILE A 40 -46.71 25.09 19.97
N ARG A 41 -46.40 26.01 20.88
CA ARG A 41 -45.03 26.53 21.07
C ARG A 41 -44.03 25.45 21.46
N ILE A 42 -44.47 24.35 22.07
CA ILE A 42 -43.62 23.21 22.43
C ILE A 42 -42.98 22.60 21.17
N TYR A 43 -43.59 22.75 19.99
CA TYR A 43 -42.97 22.35 18.73
C TYR A 43 -41.55 22.89 18.56
N ARG A 44 -41.28 24.10 19.05
CA ARG A 44 -39.95 24.74 18.98
C ARG A 44 -38.87 23.99 19.77
N ALA A 45 -39.23 23.14 20.73
CA ALA A 45 -38.30 22.29 21.48
C ALA A 45 -37.52 21.33 20.56
N ARG A 46 -37.99 21.07 19.33
CA ARG A 46 -37.21 20.35 18.31
C ARG A 46 -35.81 20.94 18.07
N LYS A 47 -35.65 22.26 18.24
CA LYS A 47 -34.35 22.92 18.08
C LYS A 47 -33.35 22.48 19.15
N ILE A 48 -33.83 22.19 20.36
CA ILE A 48 -33.02 21.65 21.45
C ILE A 48 -32.60 20.21 21.11
N MET A 49 -33.51 19.40 20.56
CA MET A 49 -33.17 18.05 20.08
C MET A 49 -32.14 18.08 18.95
N ASP A 50 -32.29 18.99 17.98
CA ASP A 50 -31.33 19.20 16.90
C ASP A 50 -29.97 19.68 17.42
N PHE A 51 -29.95 20.52 18.46
CA PHE A 51 -28.73 20.93 19.14
C PHE A 51 -28.00 19.72 19.74
N PHE A 52 -28.67 18.89 20.55
CA PHE A 52 -28.04 17.69 21.12
C PHE A 52 -27.59 16.71 20.04
N LYS A 53 -28.36 16.56 18.96
CA LYS A 53 -27.97 15.71 17.82
C LYS A 53 -26.71 16.21 17.10
N LYS A 54 -26.51 17.53 17.03
CA LYS A 54 -25.28 18.13 16.49
C LYS A 54 -24.12 18.01 17.47
N ALA A 55 -24.37 18.28 18.75
CA ALA A 55 -23.36 18.18 19.81
C ALA A 55 -22.83 16.75 19.97
N GLU A 56 -23.70 15.73 19.87
CA GLU A 56 -23.32 14.31 19.88
C GLU A 56 -22.40 13.91 18.72
N LYS A 57 -22.40 14.67 17.61
CA LYS A 57 -21.57 14.42 16.42
C LYS A 57 -20.30 15.27 16.40
N ASP A 58 -20.21 16.32 17.21
CA ASP A 58 -19.02 17.16 17.28
C ASP A 58 -17.94 16.42 18.09
N ILE A 59 -16.84 16.08 17.43
CA ILE A 59 -15.73 15.31 17.99
C ILE A 59 -15.06 16.06 19.17
N ARG A 60 -15.22 17.39 19.23
CA ARG A 60 -14.65 18.22 20.30
C ARG A 60 -15.42 18.14 21.61
N ILE A 61 -16.65 17.63 21.58
CA ILE A 61 -17.52 17.56 22.75
C ILE A 61 -17.53 16.12 23.26
N ASN A 62 -17.46 15.94 24.58
CA ASN A 62 -17.58 14.61 25.17
C ASN A 62 -18.97 14.03 24.90
N TYR A 63 -19.01 12.95 24.12
CA TYR A 63 -20.24 12.24 23.76
C TYR A 63 -21.03 11.76 24.98
N LEU A 64 -20.34 11.23 26.01
CA LEU A 64 -20.97 10.74 27.23
C LEU A 64 -21.67 11.87 27.98
N CYS A 65 -20.96 12.98 28.23
CA CYS A 65 -21.50 14.15 28.91
C CYS A 65 -22.70 14.74 28.16
N THR A 66 -22.63 14.80 26.83
CA THR A 66 -23.72 15.31 25.98
C THR A 66 -24.98 14.46 26.12
N ARG A 67 -24.84 13.13 26.14
CA ARG A 67 -25.99 12.22 26.28
C ARG A 67 -26.57 12.28 27.69
N ILE A 68 -25.75 12.34 28.74
CA ILE A 68 -26.23 12.52 30.12
C ILE A 68 -26.96 13.85 30.28
N ALA A 69 -26.40 14.96 29.77
CA ALA A 69 -27.03 16.27 29.81
C ALA A 69 -28.40 16.29 29.09
N LYS A 70 -28.50 15.59 27.95
CA LYS A 70 -29.76 15.41 27.22
C LYS A 70 -30.80 14.65 28.04
N LEU A 71 -30.41 13.57 28.72
CA LEU A 71 -31.33 12.79 29.56
C LEU A 71 -31.81 13.61 30.77
N ILE A 72 -30.90 14.30 31.46
CA ILE A 72 -31.24 15.20 32.57
C ILE A 72 -32.20 16.30 32.10
N MET A 73 -31.97 16.90 30.93
CA MET A 73 -32.85 17.93 30.39
C MET A 73 -34.27 17.41 30.13
N VAL A 74 -34.40 16.17 29.65
CA VAL A 74 -35.71 15.52 29.43
C VAL A 74 -36.40 15.26 30.78
N GLU A 75 -35.68 14.77 31.78
CA GLU A 75 -36.21 14.50 33.12
C GLU A 75 -36.68 15.78 33.83
N LEU A 76 -35.86 16.85 33.80
CA LEU A 76 -36.22 18.16 34.33
C LEU A 76 -37.45 18.76 33.63
N TYR A 77 -37.60 18.55 32.32
CA TYR A 77 -38.76 19.01 31.59
C TYR A 77 -40.04 18.23 31.97
N CYS A 78 -39.94 16.91 32.08
CA CYS A 78 -41.06 16.04 32.48
C CYS A 78 -41.51 16.33 33.92
N THR A 79 -40.58 16.49 34.87
CA THR A 79 -40.89 16.84 36.28
C THR A 79 -41.57 18.21 36.37
N HIS A 80 -41.02 19.22 35.70
CA HIS A 80 -41.57 20.56 35.70
C HIS A 80 -42.98 20.61 35.11
N THR A 81 -43.20 19.94 33.98
CA THR A 81 -44.52 19.90 33.33
C THR A 81 -45.54 19.18 34.19
N ALA A 82 -45.19 18.05 34.80
CA ALA A 82 -46.07 17.34 35.73
C ALA A 82 -46.42 18.19 36.96
N ALA A 83 -45.44 18.86 37.56
CA ALA A 83 -45.67 19.79 38.67
C ALA A 83 -46.68 20.89 38.29
N CYS A 84 -46.48 21.53 37.12
CA CYS A 84 -47.41 22.55 36.65
C CYS A 84 -48.83 22.01 36.42
N VAL A 85 -48.96 20.76 35.94
CA VAL A 85 -50.27 20.11 35.75
C VAL A 85 -50.92 19.75 37.09
N PHE A 86 -50.18 19.25 38.08
CA PHE A 86 -50.69 19.00 39.43
C PHE A 86 -51.26 20.26 40.06
N TYR A 87 -50.50 21.37 40.00
CA TYR A 87 -50.97 22.65 40.49
C TYR A 87 -52.19 23.15 39.70
N TYR A 88 -52.16 23.04 38.37
CA TYR A 88 -53.27 23.42 37.51
C TYR A 88 -54.57 22.67 37.89
N LEU A 89 -54.52 21.35 38.05
CA LEU A 89 -55.67 20.54 38.44
C LEU A 89 -56.28 20.99 39.77
N ALA A 90 -55.45 21.31 40.77
CA ALA A 90 -55.93 21.85 42.04
C ALA A 90 -56.61 23.23 41.85
N THR A 91 -56.07 24.10 41.00
CA THR A 91 -56.66 25.44 40.76
C THR A 91 -57.96 25.44 39.98
N THR A 92 -58.27 24.38 39.22
CA THR A 92 -59.55 24.25 38.49
C THR A 92 -60.75 23.93 39.39
N VAL A 93 -60.50 23.57 40.66
CA VAL A 93 -61.55 23.34 41.65
C VAL A 93 -62.06 24.70 42.16
N PRO A 94 -63.40 24.90 42.30
CA PRO A 94 -63.95 26.12 42.87
C PRO A 94 -63.53 26.35 44.34
N PRO A 95 -63.43 27.62 44.81
CA PRO A 95 -63.07 27.99 46.18
C PRO A 95 -63.70 27.15 47.31
N PRO A 96 -65.02 26.88 47.31
CA PRO A 96 -65.64 26.12 48.41
C PRO A 96 -65.20 24.65 48.51
N HIS A 97 -64.57 24.08 47.47
CA HIS A 97 -64.17 22.67 47.41
C HIS A 97 -62.64 22.49 47.35
N GLU A 98 -61.86 23.56 47.52
CA GLU A 98 -60.39 23.49 47.42
C GLU A 98 -59.75 22.62 48.49
N GLY A 99 -60.38 22.49 49.65
CA GLY A 99 -59.96 21.58 50.72
C GLY A 99 -59.97 20.09 50.34
N SER A 100 -60.57 19.71 49.20
CA SER A 100 -60.54 18.34 48.69
C SER A 100 -59.48 18.12 47.61
N THR A 101 -58.53 19.05 47.42
CA THR A 101 -57.39 18.90 46.49
C THR A 101 -56.14 18.43 47.21
N TRP A 102 -55.19 17.85 46.48
CA TRP A 102 -53.90 17.40 47.04
C TRP A 102 -53.16 18.49 47.86
N ILE A 103 -53.26 19.76 47.44
CA ILE A 103 -52.61 20.89 48.12
C ILE A 103 -53.50 21.51 49.18
N GLY A 104 -54.82 21.62 48.96
CA GLY A 104 -55.75 22.22 49.91
C GLY A 104 -56.00 21.36 51.15
N SER A 105 -55.84 20.04 51.03
CA SER A 105 -55.90 19.10 52.16
C SER A 105 -54.55 18.94 52.88
N LEU A 106 -53.48 19.59 52.39
CA LEU A 106 -52.12 19.36 52.87
C LEU A 106 -51.87 20.02 54.23
N THR A 107 -51.33 19.23 55.15
CA THR A 107 -50.82 19.68 56.45
C THR A 107 -49.37 19.22 56.60
N LEU A 108 -48.42 20.15 56.55
CA LEU A 108 -46.99 19.86 56.63
C LEU A 108 -46.42 20.52 57.90
N GLY A 109 -46.25 19.74 58.97
CA GLY A 109 -45.92 20.28 60.30
C GLY A 109 -47.04 21.21 60.81
N ASP A 110 -46.67 22.42 61.23
CA ASP A 110 -47.63 23.44 61.72
C ASP A 110 -48.34 24.21 60.60
N TYR A 111 -47.96 24.02 59.33
CA TYR A 111 -48.53 24.76 58.20
C TYR A 111 -49.72 24.03 57.58
N ARG A 112 -50.84 24.75 57.43
CA ARG A 112 -52.04 24.29 56.71
C ARG A 112 -52.19 25.05 55.40
N TYR A 113 -52.36 24.31 54.30
CA TYR A 113 -52.41 24.86 52.95
C TYR A 113 -53.85 25.17 52.45
N ILE A 114 -54.80 25.35 53.38
CA ILE A 114 -56.24 25.52 53.10
C ILE A 114 -56.51 26.66 52.11
N ASN A 115 -55.81 27.79 52.26
CA ASN A 115 -55.88 28.96 51.34
C ASN A 115 -54.61 29.08 50.49
N PHE A 116 -54.20 27.99 49.83
CA PHE A 116 -52.94 27.95 49.09
C PHE A 116 -52.80 29.05 48.01
N ARG A 117 -53.90 29.67 47.55
CA ARG A 117 -53.87 30.76 46.56
C ARG A 117 -53.24 32.05 47.08
N ASP A 118 -53.36 32.33 48.37
CA ASP A 118 -52.82 33.52 49.02
C ASP A 118 -51.34 33.37 49.42
N MET A 119 -50.82 32.14 49.31
CA MET A 119 -49.42 31.84 49.60
C MET A 119 -48.50 32.36 48.51
N ASP A 120 -47.23 32.56 48.85
CA ASP A 120 -46.23 32.97 47.88
C ASP A 120 -46.11 31.95 46.73
N PHE A 121 -45.79 32.45 45.53
CA PHE A 121 -45.62 31.65 44.34
C PHE A 121 -44.51 30.61 44.51
N ALA A 122 -43.40 31.00 45.15
CA ALA A 122 -42.26 30.11 45.38
C ALA A 122 -42.67 28.88 46.19
N THR A 123 -43.41 29.07 47.29
CA THR A 123 -43.90 27.98 48.13
C THR A 123 -44.80 27.04 47.34
N ARG A 124 -45.77 27.57 46.60
CA ARG A 124 -46.68 26.76 45.77
C ARG A 124 -45.93 25.93 44.72
N TYR A 125 -45.00 26.56 44.01
CA TYR A 125 -44.24 25.91 42.97
C TYR A 125 -43.30 24.85 43.52
N ILE A 126 -42.58 25.13 44.62
CA ILE A 126 -41.69 24.17 45.28
C ILE A 126 -42.46 22.98 45.81
N THR A 127 -43.60 23.18 46.47
CA THR A 127 -44.44 22.07 46.97
C THR A 127 -44.97 21.21 45.83
N SER A 128 -45.39 21.82 44.72
CA SER A 128 -45.85 21.08 43.55
C SER A 128 -44.72 20.35 42.81
N LEU A 129 -43.52 20.92 42.78
CA LEU A 129 -42.34 20.30 42.20
C LEU A 129 -41.86 19.15 43.07
N TYR A 130 -41.86 19.32 44.39
CA TYR A 130 -41.59 18.26 45.35
C TYR A 130 -42.52 17.07 45.14
N PHE A 131 -43.83 17.31 45.01
CA PHE A 131 -44.79 16.25 44.74
C PHE A 131 -44.47 15.50 43.43
N ALA A 132 -44.21 16.22 42.34
CA ALA A 132 -43.87 15.63 41.06
C ALA A 132 -42.57 14.82 41.07
N ILE A 133 -41.54 15.29 41.79
CA ILE A 133 -40.24 14.62 41.93
C ILE A 133 -40.37 13.37 42.79
N VAL A 134 -41.06 13.43 43.93
CA VAL A 134 -41.25 12.26 44.82
C VAL A 134 -42.02 11.15 44.11
N THR A 135 -43.00 11.51 43.28
CA THR A 135 -43.73 10.55 42.44
C THR A 135 -42.87 10.02 41.29
N MET A 136 -42.07 10.86 40.61
CA MET A 136 -41.16 10.43 39.53
C MET A 136 -40.02 9.54 40.03
N ALA A 137 -39.49 9.82 41.22
CA ALA A 137 -38.47 9.00 41.83
C ALA A 137 -39.06 7.70 42.40
N THR A 138 -40.38 7.49 42.30
CA THR A 138 -41.12 6.36 42.86
C THR A 138 -40.94 6.16 44.37
N VAL A 139 -40.59 7.23 45.09
CA VAL A 139 -40.33 7.18 46.55
C VAL A 139 -41.64 7.18 47.33
N GLY A 140 -42.57 8.07 46.97
CA GLY A 140 -43.93 8.08 47.50
C GLY A 140 -44.05 8.11 49.03
N TYR A 141 -43.55 9.17 49.68
CA TYR A 141 -43.60 9.30 51.16
C TYR A 141 -45.00 9.24 51.78
N GLY A 142 -46.05 9.51 50.99
CA GLY A 142 -47.45 9.48 51.41
C GLY A 142 -47.93 10.75 52.11
N ASP A 143 -47.04 11.72 52.31
CA ASP A 143 -47.31 13.05 52.84
C ASP A 143 -48.17 13.91 51.89
N ILE A 144 -47.94 13.76 50.58
CA ILE A 144 -48.76 14.36 49.53
C ILE A 144 -49.36 13.25 48.67
N HIS A 145 -50.67 13.29 48.47
CA HIS A 145 -51.40 12.33 47.65
C HIS A 145 -52.58 13.00 46.93
N ALA A 146 -53.00 12.42 45.79
CA ALA A 146 -54.22 12.86 45.12
C ALA A 146 -55.44 12.58 45.98
N VAL A 147 -56.36 13.53 46.04
CA VAL A 147 -57.62 13.39 46.78
C VAL A 147 -58.80 13.33 45.82
N ASN A 148 -58.76 14.14 44.75
CA ASN A 148 -59.83 14.19 43.76
C ASN A 148 -59.69 13.11 42.68
N MET A 149 -60.82 12.65 42.11
CA MET A 149 -60.84 11.70 40.99
C MET A 149 -59.97 12.14 39.80
N ARG A 150 -59.98 13.44 39.46
CA ARG A 150 -59.16 13.99 38.37
C ARG A 150 -57.65 13.91 38.67
N GLU A 151 -57.27 14.17 39.91
CA GLU A 151 -55.87 14.07 40.37
C GLU A 151 -55.42 12.61 40.39
N MET A 152 -56.27 11.69 40.86
CA MET A 152 -55.99 10.25 40.86
C MET A 152 -55.76 9.72 39.44
N ILE A 153 -56.62 10.08 38.48
CA ILE A 153 -56.46 9.68 37.08
C ILE A 153 -55.12 10.22 36.53
N PHE A 154 -54.78 11.48 36.80
CA PHE A 154 -53.53 12.06 36.32
C PHE A 154 -52.31 11.40 36.96
N ILE A 155 -52.33 11.11 38.26
CA ILE A 155 -51.25 10.35 38.94
C ILE A 155 -51.08 8.97 38.31
N MET A 156 -52.16 8.24 38.03
CA MET A 156 -52.07 6.93 37.39
C MET A 156 -51.40 7.00 36.02
N ILE A 157 -51.73 8.02 35.21
CA ILE A 157 -51.09 8.25 33.92
C ILE A 157 -49.62 8.65 34.10
N TYR A 158 -49.33 9.53 35.05
CA TYR A 158 -47.99 10.03 35.32
C TYR A 158 -47.05 8.93 35.81
N ILE A 159 -47.48 8.09 36.75
CA ILE A 159 -46.72 6.91 37.21
C ILE A 159 -46.48 5.94 36.06
N SER A 160 -47.48 5.70 35.21
CA SER A 160 -47.32 4.80 34.05
C SER A 160 -46.29 5.34 33.05
N PHE A 161 -46.35 6.65 32.77
CA PHE A 161 -45.37 7.33 31.91
C PHE A 161 -43.96 7.31 32.53
N ASP A 162 -43.88 7.56 33.83
CA ASP A 162 -42.63 7.57 34.58
C ASP A 162 -41.96 6.20 34.60
N MET A 163 -42.70 5.11 34.78
CA MET A 163 -42.14 3.75 34.66
C MET A 163 -41.49 3.51 33.28
N ILE A 164 -42.12 4.00 32.21
CA ILE A 164 -41.57 3.90 30.85
C ILE A 164 -40.32 4.79 30.70
N LEU A 165 -40.37 6.01 31.21
CA LEU A 165 -39.26 6.95 31.17
C LEU A 165 -38.06 6.44 31.98
N GLY A 166 -38.29 5.91 33.18
CA GLY A 166 -37.28 5.28 34.02
C GLY A 166 -36.62 4.08 33.35
N ALA A 167 -37.40 3.19 32.71
CA ALA A 167 -36.85 2.10 31.92
C ALA A 167 -35.98 2.59 30.75
N TYR A 168 -36.40 3.65 30.07
CA TYR A 168 -35.60 4.30 29.02
C TYR A 168 -34.30 4.90 29.56
N LEU A 169 -34.34 5.61 30.69
CA LEU A 169 -33.15 6.20 31.34
C LEU A 169 -32.15 5.12 31.74
N ILE A 170 -32.61 4.08 32.44
CA ILE A 170 -31.79 2.94 32.85
C ILE A 170 -31.17 2.26 31.62
N GLY A 171 -31.96 1.99 30.57
CA GLY A 171 -31.46 1.36 29.35
C GLY A 171 -30.36 2.18 28.65
N ASN A 172 -30.52 3.50 28.59
CA ASN A 172 -29.49 4.39 28.01
C ASN A 172 -28.22 4.45 28.86
N MET A 173 -28.36 4.53 30.19
CA MET A 173 -27.21 4.54 31.10
C MET A 173 -26.44 3.22 31.04
N THR A 174 -27.13 2.08 31.04
CA THR A 174 -26.51 0.77 30.87
C THR A 174 -25.77 0.66 29.54
N ALA A 175 -26.37 1.10 28.43
CA ALA A 175 -25.71 1.08 27.12
C ALA A 175 -24.45 1.96 27.07
N LEU A 176 -24.42 3.07 27.80
CA LEU A 176 -23.26 3.94 27.94
C LEU A 176 -22.13 3.29 28.73
N ILE A 177 -22.46 2.64 29.85
CA ILE A 177 -21.50 1.95 30.71
C ILE A 177 -20.84 0.78 29.97
N VAL A 178 -21.64 -0.03 29.27
CA VAL A 178 -21.17 -1.24 28.58
C VAL A 178 -20.29 -0.92 27.36
N LYS A 179 -20.62 0.12 26.57
CA LYS A 179 -19.87 0.42 25.33
C LYS A 179 -18.52 1.11 25.55
N GLY A 180 -18.24 1.61 26.77
CA GLY A 180 -17.11 2.51 27.02
C GLY A 180 -15.82 1.85 27.54
N SER A 181 -15.85 0.60 28.00
CA SER A 181 -14.73 0.06 28.77
C SER A 181 -13.69 -0.64 27.89
N LYS A 182 -12.62 0.08 27.51
CA LYS A 182 -11.38 -0.54 26.99
C LYS A 182 -10.85 -1.61 27.95
N THR A 183 -10.97 -1.35 29.26
CA THR A 183 -10.54 -2.23 30.34
C THR A 183 -11.27 -3.57 30.35
N GLU A 184 -12.59 -3.57 30.13
CA GLU A 184 -13.40 -4.79 30.10
C GLU A 184 -12.96 -5.71 28.96
N ARG A 185 -12.87 -5.18 27.73
CA ARG A 185 -12.42 -5.95 26.56
C ARG A 185 -11.02 -6.54 26.75
N PHE A 186 -10.12 -5.80 27.37
CA PHE A 186 -8.78 -6.30 27.70
C PHE A 186 -8.85 -7.44 28.72
N ARG A 187 -9.66 -7.29 29.78
CA ARG A 187 -9.84 -8.34 30.80
C ARG A 187 -10.47 -9.60 30.22
N ASP A 188 -11.44 -9.48 29.31
CA ASP A 188 -12.04 -10.62 28.61
C ASP A 188 -11.00 -11.36 27.76
N LYS A 189 -10.27 -10.63 26.91
CA LYS A 189 -9.19 -11.19 26.08
C LYS A 189 -8.12 -11.87 26.94
N MET A 190 -7.71 -11.24 28.04
CA MET A 190 -6.74 -11.80 28.99
C MET A 190 -7.28 -13.06 29.66
N THR A 191 -8.56 -13.08 30.03
CA THR A 191 -9.21 -14.25 30.64
C THR A 191 -9.21 -15.45 29.70
N ASP A 192 -9.53 -15.24 28.42
CA ASP A 192 -9.53 -16.32 27.43
C ASP A 192 -8.11 -16.82 27.12
N LEU A 193 -7.12 -15.93 27.09
CA LEU A 193 -5.71 -16.32 27.01
C LEU A 193 -5.27 -17.13 28.22
N ILE A 194 -5.63 -16.72 29.44
CA ILE A 194 -5.31 -17.48 30.67
C ILE A 194 -5.93 -18.88 30.59
N LYS A 195 -7.19 -19.02 30.13
CA LYS A 195 -7.81 -20.33 29.89
C LYS A 195 -7.03 -21.15 28.89
N TYR A 196 -6.61 -20.56 27.76
CA TYR A 196 -5.80 -21.23 26.73
C TYR A 196 -4.44 -21.70 27.29
N MET A 197 -3.72 -20.83 28.02
CA MET A 197 -2.43 -21.16 28.62
C MET A 197 -2.54 -22.27 29.66
N ASN A 198 -3.61 -22.27 30.46
CA ASN A 198 -3.89 -23.31 31.44
C ASN A 198 -4.22 -24.64 30.77
N ARG A 199 -5.08 -24.62 29.73
CA ARG A 199 -5.48 -25.81 28.97
C ARG A 199 -4.27 -26.49 28.32
N ASN A 200 -3.33 -25.70 27.80
CA ASN A 200 -2.11 -26.20 27.15
C ASN A 200 -0.91 -26.35 28.11
N LYS A 201 -1.10 -26.14 29.42
CA LYS A 201 -0.06 -26.29 30.45
C LYS A 201 1.25 -25.56 30.12
N LEU A 202 1.17 -24.33 29.59
CA LEU A 202 2.36 -23.54 29.28
C LEU A 202 3.19 -23.28 30.55
N GLY A 203 4.51 -23.17 30.42
CA GLY A 203 5.43 -22.88 31.53
C GLY A 203 5.23 -21.48 32.13
N LYS A 204 5.73 -21.27 33.36
CA LYS A 204 5.55 -19.99 34.10
C LYS A 204 6.17 -18.80 33.36
N GLU A 205 7.31 -19.00 32.70
CA GLU A 205 8.05 -17.97 31.98
C GLU A 205 7.28 -17.47 30.75
N ILE A 206 6.87 -18.39 29.86
CA ILE A 206 6.06 -18.09 28.68
C ILE A 206 4.76 -17.37 29.07
N ARG A 207 4.10 -17.80 30.16
CA ARG A 207 2.90 -17.12 30.67
C ARG A 207 3.17 -15.68 31.09
N SER A 208 4.30 -15.42 31.73
CA SER A 208 4.69 -14.09 32.17
C SER A 208 4.99 -13.19 30.97
N GLN A 209 5.72 -13.71 29.98
CA GLN A 209 6.01 -12.99 28.74
C GLN A 209 4.73 -12.59 28.00
N ILE A 210 3.82 -13.55 27.75
CA ILE A 210 2.53 -13.28 27.08
C ILE A 210 1.73 -12.22 27.83
N LYS A 211 1.64 -12.33 29.16
CA LYS A 211 0.88 -11.39 29.99
C LYS A 211 1.47 -9.98 29.92
N ASN A 212 2.79 -9.86 30.07
CA ASN A 212 3.47 -8.57 30.09
C ASN A 212 3.41 -7.90 28.72
N HIS A 213 3.62 -8.65 27.64
CA HIS A 213 3.51 -8.14 26.27
C HIS A 213 2.11 -7.58 25.97
N LEU A 214 1.06 -8.32 26.34
CA LEU A 214 -0.31 -7.85 26.18
C LEU A 214 -0.66 -6.65 27.06
N LEU A 215 -0.09 -6.58 28.27
CA LEU A 215 -0.25 -5.43 29.15
C LEU A 215 0.40 -4.18 28.55
N LEU A 216 1.61 -4.31 28.01
CA LEU A 216 2.28 -3.21 27.31
C LEU A 216 1.44 -2.73 26.11
N HIS A 217 0.89 -3.65 25.31
CA HIS A 217 0.02 -3.29 24.20
C HIS A 217 -1.28 -2.59 24.67
N TYR A 218 -1.77 -2.92 25.86
CA TYR A 218 -2.93 -2.24 26.45
C TYR A 218 -2.57 -0.82 26.93
N GLU A 219 -1.43 -0.66 27.60
CA GLU A 219 -0.94 0.64 28.09
C GLU A 219 -0.54 1.57 26.93
N SER A 220 0.05 1.01 25.87
CA SER A 220 0.43 1.74 24.65
C SER A 220 -0.70 1.89 23.63
N SER A 221 -1.94 1.52 23.96
CA SER A 221 -3.07 1.32 23.03
C SER A 221 -3.51 2.51 22.16
N ASP A 222 -2.83 3.65 22.24
CA ASP A 222 -2.95 4.79 21.32
C ASP A 222 -2.08 4.63 20.04
N THR A 223 -1.22 3.61 19.95
CA THR A 223 -0.30 3.35 18.81
C THR A 223 -0.85 2.45 17.70
N LYS A 224 -2.16 2.18 17.68
CA LYS A 224 -2.73 1.16 16.79
C LYS A 224 -2.70 1.53 15.29
N TYR A 225 -2.00 0.70 14.51
CA TYR A 225 -2.19 0.58 13.05
C TYR A 225 -3.67 0.40 12.66
N SER A 226 -4.50 -0.26 13.50
CA SER A 226 -5.93 -0.45 13.22
C SER A 226 -6.76 0.84 13.18
N VAL A 227 -6.29 1.94 13.79
CA VAL A 227 -6.96 3.26 13.67
C VAL A 227 -6.62 3.89 12.31
N VAL A 228 -5.43 3.57 11.81
CA VAL A 228 -4.90 4.09 10.56
C VAL A 228 -5.39 3.24 9.37
N GLU A 229 -5.77 1.97 9.56
CA GLU A 229 -6.31 1.09 8.50
C GLU A 229 -7.52 1.68 7.77
N ASP A 230 -8.45 2.32 8.50
CA ASP A 230 -9.64 2.96 7.94
C ASP A 230 -9.34 4.25 7.17
N ILE A 231 -8.11 4.77 7.28
CA ILE A 231 -7.66 5.98 6.60
C ILE A 231 -7.23 5.63 5.16
N PRO A 232 -7.54 6.46 4.15
CA PRO A 232 -7.05 6.26 2.79
C PRO A 232 -5.53 6.09 2.70
N VAL A 233 -5.09 5.15 1.84
CA VAL A 233 -3.67 4.76 1.67
C VAL A 233 -2.74 5.96 1.48
N ALA A 234 -3.17 6.99 0.76
CA ALA A 234 -2.38 8.20 0.50
C ALA A 234 -2.02 8.97 1.78
N ILE A 235 -2.91 9.02 2.78
CA ILE A 235 -2.65 9.70 4.05
C ILE A 235 -1.77 8.80 4.94
N ARG A 236 -2.03 7.48 4.94
CA ARG A 236 -1.18 6.52 5.67
C ARG A 236 0.28 6.60 5.22
N SER A 237 0.49 6.66 3.91
CA SER A 237 1.81 6.84 3.30
C SER A 237 2.54 8.09 3.84
N LYS A 238 1.84 9.24 3.90
CA LYS A 238 2.40 10.48 4.45
C LYS A 238 2.74 10.37 5.94
N ILE A 239 1.88 9.70 6.72
CA ILE A 239 2.13 9.45 8.14
C ILE A 239 3.41 8.61 8.31
N SER A 240 3.50 7.48 7.60
CA SER A 240 4.68 6.61 7.65
C SER A 240 5.96 7.35 7.24
N GLN A 241 5.91 8.15 6.16
CA GLN A 241 7.02 9.01 5.74
C GLN A 241 7.46 9.96 6.84
N THR A 242 6.52 10.65 7.47
CA THR A 242 6.82 11.64 8.53
C THR A 242 7.42 10.98 9.78
N LEU A 243 7.01 9.75 10.09
CA LEU A 243 7.45 9.05 11.30
C LEU A 243 8.77 8.28 11.13
N PHE A 244 9.03 7.73 9.95
CA PHE A 244 10.07 6.71 9.79
C PHE A 244 11.14 7.04 8.74
N MET A 245 10.96 8.08 7.90
CA MET A 245 11.94 8.40 6.86
C MET A 245 13.32 8.72 7.45
N ASP A 246 13.37 9.58 8.47
CA ASP A 246 14.63 10.00 9.11
C ASP A 246 15.41 8.80 9.68
N ILE A 247 14.68 7.83 10.26
CA ILE A 247 15.28 6.60 10.80
C ILE A 247 15.86 5.76 9.68
N VAL A 248 15.10 5.55 8.59
CA VAL A 248 15.50 4.68 7.48
C VAL A 248 16.68 5.26 6.68
N GLN A 249 16.83 6.59 6.63
CA GLN A 249 17.95 7.25 5.96
C GLN A 249 19.30 7.04 6.68
N GLU A 250 19.29 6.94 8.02
CA GLU A 250 20.50 6.72 8.83
C GLU A 250 20.97 5.25 8.85
N VAL A 251 20.09 4.32 8.48
CA VAL A 251 20.39 2.88 8.47
C VAL A 251 21.47 2.55 7.43
N GLN A 252 22.57 1.93 7.89
CA GLN A 252 23.70 1.57 7.01
C GLN A 252 23.30 0.63 5.86
N LEU A 253 22.32 -0.27 6.10
CA LEU A 253 21.84 -1.20 5.08
C LEU A 253 21.29 -0.48 3.83
N PHE A 254 20.63 0.66 4.01
CA PHE A 254 19.97 1.42 2.93
C PHE A 254 20.81 2.59 2.40
N LYS A 255 22.06 2.72 2.86
CA LYS A 255 22.95 3.82 2.46
C LYS A 255 23.14 3.89 0.94
N GLY A 256 22.87 5.06 0.37
CA GLY A 256 23.02 5.35 -1.06
C GLY A 256 21.88 4.85 -1.95
N CYS A 257 20.78 4.35 -1.38
CA CYS A 257 19.57 4.02 -2.13
C CYS A 257 18.80 5.29 -2.56
N SER A 258 17.95 5.16 -3.58
CA SER A 258 17.08 6.27 -4.05
C SER A 258 15.96 6.60 -3.06
N ASP A 259 15.49 7.86 -3.07
CA ASP A 259 14.38 8.29 -2.22
C ASP A 259 13.08 7.56 -2.56
N GLU A 260 12.84 7.23 -3.84
CA GLU A 260 11.69 6.44 -4.26
C GLU A 260 11.70 5.04 -3.63
N PHE A 261 12.86 4.41 -3.57
CA PHE A 261 13.04 3.12 -2.92
C PHE A 261 12.79 3.22 -1.41
N LEU A 262 13.39 4.20 -0.73
CA LEU A 262 13.20 4.41 0.72
C LEU A 262 11.72 4.67 1.05
N ASN A 263 11.02 5.44 0.22
CA ASN A 263 9.59 5.67 0.35
C ASN A 263 8.78 4.37 0.31
N GLN A 264 9.11 3.42 -0.59
CA GLN A 264 8.44 2.13 -0.63
C GLN A 264 8.71 1.27 0.60
N ILE A 265 9.95 1.31 1.13
CA ILE A 265 10.31 0.63 2.38
C ILE A 265 9.49 1.19 3.54
N VAL A 266 9.49 2.51 3.72
CA VAL A 266 8.79 3.20 4.81
C VAL A 266 7.28 2.91 4.80
N MET A 267 6.66 2.84 3.62
CA MET A 267 5.24 2.49 3.48
C MET A 267 4.89 1.06 3.90
N LYS A 268 5.88 0.18 4.05
CA LYS A 268 5.71 -1.23 4.44
C LYS A 268 6.23 -1.52 5.85
N LEU A 269 6.74 -0.51 6.56
CA LEU A 269 7.17 -0.65 7.95
C LEU A 269 5.99 -0.65 8.90
N ASN A 270 6.02 -1.59 9.84
CA ASN A 270 5.09 -1.66 10.97
C ASN A 270 5.85 -1.49 12.27
N GLU A 271 5.28 -0.72 13.19
CA GLU A 271 5.88 -0.46 14.50
C GLU A 271 5.47 -1.55 15.50
N GLU A 272 6.46 -2.07 16.24
CA GLU A 272 6.26 -3.07 17.30
C GLU A 272 7.08 -2.71 18.54
N PHE A 273 6.51 -2.98 19.72
CA PHE A 273 7.16 -2.74 21.02
C PHE A 273 7.48 -4.06 21.71
N PHE A 274 8.67 -4.12 22.29
CA PHE A 274 9.16 -5.30 23.01
C PHE A 274 9.68 -4.94 24.39
N LEU A 275 9.45 -5.85 25.33
CA LEU A 275 9.85 -5.68 26.74
C LEU A 275 11.24 -6.23 27.02
N PRO A 276 11.93 -5.71 28.06
CA PRO A 276 13.19 -6.26 28.54
C PRO A 276 13.09 -7.77 28.81
N GLY A 277 14.06 -8.53 28.29
CA GLY A 277 14.16 -9.99 28.43
C GLY A 277 13.39 -10.80 27.38
N GLU A 278 12.60 -10.16 26.51
CA GLU A 278 11.97 -10.86 25.38
C GLU A 278 13.02 -11.27 24.33
N VAL A 279 12.86 -12.47 23.77
CA VAL A 279 13.67 -12.96 22.66
C VAL A 279 12.87 -12.75 21.37
N ILE A 280 13.43 -12.02 20.43
CA ILE A 280 12.76 -11.66 19.17
C ILE A 280 13.02 -12.70 18.09
N LEU A 281 14.29 -13.09 17.94
CA LEU A 281 14.72 -14.13 17.01
C LEU A 281 15.61 -15.12 17.76
N GLU A 282 15.41 -16.41 17.54
CA GLU A 282 16.22 -17.47 18.13
C GLU A 282 17.28 -17.98 17.16
N GLN A 283 18.47 -18.30 17.66
CA GLN A 283 19.51 -18.93 16.85
C GLN A 283 19.01 -20.26 16.24
N GLY A 284 19.23 -20.45 14.94
CA GLY A 284 18.81 -21.65 14.20
C GLY A 284 17.38 -21.60 13.67
N SER A 285 16.57 -20.63 14.09
CA SER A 285 15.23 -20.41 13.54
C SER A 285 15.28 -19.82 12.12
N ALA A 286 14.23 -20.02 11.33
CA ALA A 286 14.06 -19.31 10.07
C ALA A 286 13.47 -17.92 10.34
N ALA A 287 14.06 -16.87 9.75
CA ALA A 287 13.55 -15.53 9.86
C ALA A 287 12.82 -15.11 8.57
N ASP A 288 11.62 -14.56 8.72
CA ASP A 288 10.79 -14.01 7.63
C ASP A 288 10.58 -12.49 7.73
N GLN A 289 11.24 -11.86 8.70
CA GLN A 289 11.07 -10.45 9.04
C GLN A 289 12.42 -9.80 9.34
N ILE A 290 12.60 -8.58 8.86
CA ILE A 290 13.76 -7.73 9.19
C ILE A 290 13.28 -6.65 10.15
N TYR A 291 14.11 -6.36 11.15
CA TYR A 291 13.83 -5.36 12.17
C TYR A 291 14.88 -4.26 12.14
N ILE A 292 14.41 -3.02 12.22
CA ILE A 292 15.21 -1.82 12.38
C ILE A 292 14.99 -1.30 13.80
N VAL A 293 16.06 -1.04 14.53
CA VAL A 293 15.98 -0.49 15.88
C VAL A 293 15.66 1.01 15.80
N SER A 294 14.46 1.41 16.25
CA SER A 294 14.08 2.83 16.32
C SER A 294 14.43 3.44 17.68
N HIS A 295 14.24 2.70 18.76
CA HIS A 295 14.58 3.10 20.12
C HIS A 295 14.85 1.86 20.98
N GLY A 296 15.72 2.00 21.97
CA GLY A 296 16.13 0.92 22.88
C GLY A 296 17.43 0.24 22.46
N ILE A 297 17.86 -0.72 23.29
CA ILE A 297 19.08 -1.50 23.14
C ILE A 297 18.73 -2.99 23.18
N LEU A 298 19.36 -3.76 22.29
CA LEU A 298 19.27 -5.21 22.22
C LEU A 298 20.67 -5.83 22.23
N GLU A 299 20.73 -7.12 22.53
CA GLU A 299 21.96 -7.92 22.44
C GLU A 299 21.79 -9.09 21.46
N GLU A 300 22.83 -9.35 20.68
CA GLU A 300 22.98 -10.59 19.91
C GLU A 300 23.79 -11.58 20.73
N VAL A 301 23.22 -12.76 21.00
CA VAL A 301 23.78 -13.81 21.83
C VAL A 301 23.97 -15.09 21.01
N ALA A 302 25.13 -15.72 21.10
CA ALA A 302 25.37 -17.05 20.55
C ALA A 302 25.33 -18.10 21.65
N SER A 303 24.60 -19.18 21.42
CA SER A 303 24.68 -20.38 22.24
C SER A 303 25.82 -21.27 21.73
N GLY A 304 26.87 -21.42 22.54
CA GLY A 304 27.97 -22.35 22.26
C GLY A 304 27.55 -23.82 22.38
N LYS A 305 28.37 -24.76 21.86
CA LYS A 305 28.14 -26.21 21.95
C LYS A 305 28.06 -26.74 23.40
N SER A 306 28.55 -25.97 24.37
CA SER A 306 28.52 -26.25 25.81
C SER A 306 27.28 -25.70 26.53
N GLY A 307 26.36 -25.02 25.83
CA GLY A 307 25.21 -24.35 26.43
C GLY A 307 25.52 -23.03 27.12
N CYS A 308 26.77 -22.54 27.07
CA CYS A 308 27.12 -21.19 27.52
C CYS A 308 26.69 -20.15 26.48
N GLU A 309 25.98 -19.13 26.93
CA GLU A 309 25.60 -17.97 26.14
C GLU A 309 26.71 -16.92 26.17
N GLU A 310 27.18 -16.49 25.00
CA GLU A 310 28.15 -15.41 24.85
C GLU A 310 27.50 -14.24 24.10
N SER A 311 27.57 -13.03 24.68
CA SER A 311 27.13 -11.79 24.04
C SER A 311 28.14 -11.37 22.96
N ILE A 312 27.67 -11.22 21.72
CA ILE A 312 28.50 -10.98 20.55
C ILE A 312 28.52 -9.49 20.20
N ALA A 313 27.34 -8.87 20.18
CA ALA A 313 27.16 -7.51 19.75
C ALA A 313 25.98 -6.86 20.47
N GLU A 314 26.11 -5.57 20.74
CA GLU A 314 25.04 -4.70 21.22
C GLU A 314 24.44 -3.98 20.01
N LEU A 315 23.13 -4.05 19.83
CA LEU A 315 22.37 -3.38 18.77
C LEU A 315 21.77 -2.09 19.33
N LYS A 316 22.06 -0.98 18.64
CA LYS A 316 21.67 0.39 19.01
C LYS A 316 20.66 0.95 18.01
N PRO A 317 20.05 2.12 18.28
CA PRO A 317 19.19 2.79 17.30
C PRO A 317 19.88 2.90 15.93
N TYR A 318 19.11 2.68 14.87
CA TYR A 318 19.50 2.59 13.47
C TYR A 318 20.21 1.30 13.03
N ASP A 319 20.49 0.37 13.96
CA ASP A 319 20.98 -0.96 13.60
C ASP A 319 19.85 -1.85 13.05
N VAL A 320 20.26 -2.87 12.28
CA VAL A 320 19.35 -3.81 11.62
C VAL A 320 19.75 -5.24 11.96
N PHE A 321 18.74 -6.07 12.23
CA PHE A 321 18.92 -7.48 12.49
C PHE A 321 17.86 -8.34 11.78
N GLY A 322 18.16 -9.63 11.60
CA GLY A 322 17.39 -10.54 10.75
C GLY A 322 17.63 -10.34 9.25
N ASP A 323 18.36 -9.29 8.87
CA ASP A 323 18.77 -8.95 7.51
C ASP A 323 19.47 -10.09 6.78
N VAL A 324 20.49 -10.69 7.42
CA VAL A 324 21.25 -11.80 6.83
C VAL A 324 20.35 -13.02 6.60
N ALA A 325 19.58 -13.43 7.62
CA ALA A 325 18.72 -14.60 7.52
C ALA A 325 17.63 -14.45 6.46
N VAL A 326 17.00 -13.27 6.39
CA VAL A 326 15.93 -12.97 5.43
C VAL A 326 16.48 -12.85 4.00
N LEU A 327 17.54 -12.08 3.79
CA LEU A 327 18.09 -11.79 2.47
C LEU A 327 18.87 -12.97 1.88
N CYS A 328 19.62 -13.68 2.71
CA CYS A 328 20.40 -14.86 2.28
C CYS A 328 19.62 -16.17 2.36
N ASN A 329 18.38 -16.14 2.88
CA ASN A 329 17.54 -17.32 3.08
C ASN A 329 18.25 -18.40 3.93
N THR A 330 18.94 -17.97 4.98
CA THR A 330 19.65 -18.82 5.93
C THR A 330 18.92 -18.85 7.27
N GLN A 331 19.31 -19.76 8.15
CA GLN A 331 18.88 -19.73 9.54
C GLN A 331 19.49 -18.52 10.27
N GLN A 332 18.79 -18.03 11.29
CA GLN A 332 19.22 -16.93 12.11
C GLN A 332 20.53 -17.31 12.85
N PRO A 333 21.60 -16.51 12.72
CA PRO A 333 22.91 -16.88 13.25
C PRO A 333 23.02 -16.73 14.77
N TYR A 334 22.25 -15.80 15.35
CA TYR A 334 22.33 -15.39 16.75
C TYR A 334 20.93 -15.16 17.32
N THR A 335 20.78 -15.45 18.60
CA THR A 335 19.57 -15.10 19.35
C THR A 335 19.59 -13.62 19.65
N VAL A 336 18.51 -12.90 19.35
CA VAL A 336 18.39 -11.46 19.61
C VAL A 336 17.47 -11.26 20.81
N ARG A 337 18.03 -10.71 21.90
CA ARG A 337 17.32 -10.47 23.16
C ARG A 337 17.24 -8.98 23.45
N VAL A 338 16.10 -8.56 23.98
CA VAL A 338 15.82 -7.17 24.33
C VAL A 338 16.42 -6.84 25.70
N CYS A 339 17.26 -5.80 25.79
CA CYS A 339 17.87 -5.37 27.06
C CYS A 339 17.01 -4.35 27.80
N GLU A 340 16.40 -3.42 27.06
CA GLU A 340 15.50 -2.38 27.58
C GLU A 340 14.25 -2.25 26.70
N LEU A 341 13.25 -1.45 27.12
CA LEU A 341 12.02 -1.27 26.32
C LEU A 341 12.38 -0.79 24.91
N CYS A 342 12.10 -1.64 23.90
CA CYS A 342 12.50 -1.38 22.52
C CYS A 342 11.28 -1.04 21.65
N LYS A 343 11.48 -0.06 20.76
CA LYS A 343 10.59 0.23 19.63
C LYS A 343 11.30 -0.18 18.36
N LEU A 344 10.71 -1.12 17.64
CA LEU A 344 11.28 -1.69 16.42
C LEU A 344 10.36 -1.45 15.22
N LEU A 345 10.97 -1.25 14.05
CA LEU A 345 10.27 -1.17 12.79
C LEU A 345 10.48 -2.47 12.02
N ARG A 346 9.38 -3.17 11.76
CA ARG A 346 9.37 -4.48 11.10
C ARG A 346 9.01 -4.35 9.63
N ILE A 347 9.75 -5.04 8.78
CA ILE A 347 9.39 -5.27 7.37
C ILE A 347 9.36 -6.77 7.06
N GLU A 348 8.33 -7.20 6.35
CA GLU A 348 8.15 -8.61 5.95
C GLU A 348 8.97 -8.94 4.71
N LYS A 349 9.55 -10.15 4.67
CA LYS A 349 10.33 -10.68 3.55
C LYS A 349 9.60 -10.58 2.21
N GLN A 350 8.31 -10.90 2.19
CA GLN A 350 7.49 -10.86 0.97
C GLN A 350 7.38 -9.43 0.41
N SER A 351 7.10 -8.48 1.30
CA SER A 351 7.04 -7.05 0.94
C SER A 351 8.38 -6.56 0.42
N LEU A 352 9.48 -6.88 1.11
CA LEU A 352 10.83 -6.49 0.69
C LEU A 352 11.21 -7.11 -0.68
N THR A 353 10.89 -8.39 -0.89
CA THR A 353 11.16 -9.09 -2.15
C THR A 353 10.43 -8.42 -3.32
N SER A 354 9.16 -8.01 -3.11
CA SER A 354 8.40 -7.29 -4.13
C SER A 354 9.01 -5.92 -4.47
N ILE A 355 9.57 -5.21 -3.48
CA ILE A 355 10.27 -3.94 -3.70
C ILE A 355 11.58 -4.19 -4.46
N PHE A 356 12.35 -5.22 -4.10
CA PHE A 356 13.62 -5.54 -4.77
C PHE A 356 13.45 -5.92 -6.25
N GLN A 357 12.32 -6.53 -6.60
CA GLN A 357 11.99 -6.82 -8.00
C GLN A 357 11.72 -5.56 -8.84
N LEU A 358 11.26 -4.47 -8.20
CA LEU A 358 10.97 -3.20 -8.87
C LEU A 358 12.20 -2.27 -8.90
N TYR A 359 13.03 -2.29 -7.85
CA TYR A 359 14.17 -1.39 -7.66
C TYR A 359 15.50 -2.16 -7.65
N PHE A 360 15.87 -2.73 -8.80
CA PHE A 360 17.03 -3.61 -8.91
C PHE A 360 18.36 -2.96 -8.54
N ASN A 361 18.58 -1.71 -8.98
CA ASN A 361 19.82 -1.00 -8.67
C ASN A 361 19.98 -0.78 -7.16
N ASP A 362 18.90 -0.41 -6.47
CA ASP A 362 18.94 -0.20 -5.02
C ASP A 362 19.01 -1.52 -4.27
N SER A 363 18.35 -2.60 -4.73
CA SER A 363 18.51 -3.93 -4.12
C SER A 363 19.96 -4.41 -4.19
N ARG A 364 20.66 -4.16 -5.31
CA ARG A 364 22.09 -4.47 -5.44
C ARG A 364 22.92 -3.67 -4.43
N LYS A 365 22.62 -2.38 -4.23
CA LYS A 365 23.30 -1.56 -3.22
C LYS A 365 23.06 -2.12 -1.81
N VAL A 366 21.83 -2.50 -1.48
CA VAL A 366 21.48 -3.12 -0.19
C VAL A 366 22.28 -4.40 0.04
N LEU A 367 22.33 -5.31 -0.94
CA LEU A 367 23.14 -6.53 -0.85
C LEU A 367 24.64 -6.20 -0.71
N SER A 368 25.13 -5.16 -1.38
CA SER A 368 26.52 -4.71 -1.23
C SER A 368 26.82 -4.06 0.12
N ASN A 369 25.84 -3.41 0.74
CA ASN A 369 25.95 -2.83 2.07
C ASN A 369 25.94 -3.92 3.14
N LEU A 370 25.18 -5.00 2.93
CA LEU A 370 25.19 -6.18 3.80
C LEU A 370 26.60 -6.80 3.92
N LEU A 371 27.37 -6.82 2.83
CA LEU A 371 28.78 -7.27 2.83
C LEU A 371 29.70 -6.40 3.69
N LYS A 372 29.43 -5.09 3.75
CA LYS A 372 30.24 -4.14 4.52
C LYS A 372 29.91 -4.15 6.01
N GLY A 373 28.74 -4.68 6.38
CA GLY A 373 28.06 -4.36 7.64
C GLY A 373 28.33 -5.27 8.84
N LYS A 374 28.94 -6.46 8.74
CA LYS A 374 29.11 -7.35 9.91
C LYS A 374 30.48 -8.04 9.94
N GLY A 375 31.29 -7.67 10.94
CA GLY A 375 32.65 -8.17 11.14
C GLY A 375 32.71 -9.44 11.99
N THR A 376 33.06 -10.58 11.38
CA THR A 376 33.89 -11.65 11.98
C THR A 376 34.56 -12.49 10.88
N ALA A 377 35.89 -12.59 10.91
CA ALA A 377 36.76 -13.01 9.79
C ALA A 377 36.49 -14.40 9.15
N LEU A 378 35.85 -15.34 9.84
CA LEU A 378 35.68 -16.72 9.35
C LEU A 378 34.32 -16.99 8.66
N ARG A 379 33.24 -16.34 9.12
CA ARG A 379 31.88 -16.46 8.52
C ARG A 379 31.67 -15.51 7.34
N ILE A 380 32.46 -14.44 7.26
CA ILE A 380 32.48 -13.50 6.13
C ILE A 380 32.65 -14.25 4.80
N LYS A 381 33.49 -15.30 4.71
CA LYS A 381 33.73 -15.97 3.42
C LYS A 381 32.52 -16.72 2.86
N HIS A 382 31.79 -17.46 3.68
CA HIS A 382 30.58 -18.17 3.24
C HIS A 382 29.44 -17.19 2.93
N LEU A 383 29.27 -16.18 3.77
CA LEU A 383 28.29 -15.13 3.56
C LEU A 383 28.61 -14.29 2.30
N GLU A 384 29.89 -14.02 2.05
CA GLU A 384 30.37 -13.33 0.87
C GLU A 384 30.10 -14.14 -0.40
N SER A 385 30.34 -15.46 -0.39
CA SER A 385 29.98 -16.32 -1.52
C SER A 385 28.47 -16.36 -1.76
N ASP A 386 27.65 -16.42 -0.70
CA ASP A 386 26.19 -16.46 -0.82
C ASP A 386 25.61 -15.15 -1.35
N ILE A 387 26.09 -14.01 -0.84
CA ILE A 387 25.67 -12.69 -1.33
C ILE A 387 26.15 -12.47 -2.77
N THR A 388 27.39 -12.87 -3.09
CA THR A 388 27.91 -12.79 -4.46
C THR A 388 27.08 -13.66 -5.41
N TYR A 389 26.71 -14.86 -4.98
CA TYR A 389 25.80 -15.74 -5.71
C TYR A 389 24.43 -15.09 -5.91
N LEU A 390 23.85 -14.45 -4.89
CA LEU A 390 22.56 -13.77 -5.00
C LEU A 390 22.61 -12.60 -5.96
N ILE A 391 23.66 -11.78 -5.90
CA ILE A 391 23.87 -10.69 -6.86
C ILE A 391 24.00 -11.25 -8.29
N ALA A 392 24.80 -12.30 -8.48
CA ALA A 392 24.97 -12.94 -9.79
C ALA A 392 23.66 -13.55 -10.31
N LYS A 393 22.87 -14.18 -9.44
CA LYS A 393 21.55 -14.73 -9.76
C LYS A 393 20.58 -13.63 -10.15
N GLN A 394 20.53 -12.52 -9.40
CA GLN A 394 19.68 -11.37 -9.72
C GLN A 394 20.07 -10.79 -11.08
N GLU A 395 21.37 -10.61 -11.35
CA GLU A 395 21.86 -10.12 -12.64
C GLU A 395 21.47 -11.06 -13.78
N ALA A 396 21.64 -12.38 -13.62
CA ALA A 396 21.26 -13.36 -14.64
C ALA A 396 19.75 -13.34 -14.93
N GLU A 397 18.91 -13.25 -13.89
CA GLU A 397 17.46 -13.15 -14.04
C GLU A 397 17.05 -11.85 -14.75
N LEU A 398 17.70 -10.73 -14.42
CA LEU A 398 17.44 -9.45 -15.08
C LEU A 398 17.81 -9.52 -16.57
N VAL A 399 18.98 -10.09 -16.90
CA VAL A 399 19.42 -10.30 -18.28
C VAL A 399 18.43 -11.18 -19.04
N LEU A 400 17.93 -12.25 -18.41
CA LEU A 400 16.91 -13.10 -19.01
C LEU A 400 15.62 -12.32 -19.29
N ARG A 401 15.13 -11.52 -18.34
CA ARG A 401 13.91 -10.72 -18.50
C ARG A 401 14.04 -9.68 -19.61
N VAL A 402 15.18 -8.99 -19.69
CA VAL A 402 15.49 -8.02 -20.75
C VAL A 402 15.52 -8.72 -22.12
N ASN A 403 16.20 -9.86 -22.22
CA ASN A 403 16.25 -10.62 -23.47
C ASN A 403 14.89 -11.20 -23.87
N ASN A 404 14.07 -11.65 -22.92
CA ASN A 404 12.72 -12.12 -23.20
C ASN A 404 11.82 -10.97 -23.69
N ALA A 405 11.89 -9.79 -23.07
CA ALA A 405 11.17 -8.61 -23.55
C ALA A 405 11.59 -8.24 -24.98
N ALA A 406 12.90 -8.27 -25.26
CA ALA A 406 13.44 -8.05 -26.61
C ALA A 406 12.99 -9.14 -27.60
N TYR A 407 12.91 -10.40 -27.18
CA TYR A 407 12.47 -11.53 -28.02
C TYR A 407 11.01 -11.41 -28.46
N HIS A 408 10.13 -11.08 -27.51
CA HIS A 408 8.68 -10.98 -27.73
C HIS A 408 8.24 -9.64 -28.34
N GLY A 409 9.14 -8.66 -28.45
CA GLY A 409 8.78 -7.34 -28.98
C GLY A 409 8.08 -6.44 -27.96
N ASP A 410 8.17 -6.72 -26.66
CA ASP A 410 7.55 -5.93 -25.61
C ASP A 410 8.40 -4.72 -25.25
N LEU A 411 8.20 -3.63 -26.00
CA LEU A 411 8.89 -2.35 -25.77
C LEU A 411 8.55 -1.75 -24.40
N TYR A 412 7.33 -1.97 -23.87
CA TYR A 412 6.92 -1.38 -22.60
C TYR A 412 7.65 -2.04 -21.44
N ALA A 413 7.68 -3.37 -21.39
CA ALA A 413 8.44 -4.12 -20.39
C ALA A 413 9.93 -3.81 -20.48
N LEU A 414 10.49 -3.75 -21.70
CA LEU A 414 11.91 -3.42 -21.90
C LEU A 414 12.26 -2.02 -21.40
N LYS A 415 11.42 -1.01 -21.70
CA LYS A 415 11.56 0.36 -21.18
C LYS A 415 11.54 0.38 -19.66
N GLY A 416 10.61 -0.33 -19.04
CA GLY A 416 10.51 -0.47 -17.59
C GLY A 416 11.80 -1.03 -16.98
N LEU A 417 12.31 -2.14 -17.52
CA LEU A 417 13.52 -2.80 -17.04
C LEU A 417 14.78 -1.91 -17.18
N ILE A 418 14.96 -1.24 -18.32
CA ILE A 418 16.12 -0.35 -18.54
C ILE A 418 16.03 0.90 -17.66
N ASN A 419 14.83 1.48 -17.49
CA ASN A 419 14.64 2.60 -16.57
C ASN A 419 14.87 2.20 -15.10
N ALA A 420 14.60 0.94 -14.73
CA ALA A 420 14.89 0.40 -13.40
C ALA A 420 16.39 0.06 -13.17
N GLY A 421 17.25 0.33 -14.17
CA GLY A 421 18.70 0.18 -14.06
C GLY A 421 19.28 -1.07 -14.70
N ALA A 422 18.52 -1.80 -15.53
CA ALA A 422 19.08 -2.90 -16.32
C ALA A 422 20.07 -2.39 -17.36
N ASP A 423 21.28 -2.97 -17.38
CA ASP A 423 22.31 -2.63 -18.35
C ASP A 423 21.99 -3.25 -19.72
N PRO A 424 21.78 -2.44 -20.78
CA PRO A 424 21.46 -2.93 -22.12
C PRO A 424 22.60 -3.72 -22.77
N ASN A 425 23.83 -3.62 -22.25
CA ASN A 425 25.01 -4.30 -22.77
C ASN A 425 25.31 -5.64 -22.09
N LYS A 426 24.53 -6.03 -21.08
CA LYS A 426 24.74 -7.33 -20.43
C LYS A 426 24.41 -8.47 -21.38
N ILE A 427 25.30 -9.45 -21.38
CA ILE A 427 25.25 -10.63 -22.25
C ILE A 427 24.55 -11.80 -21.55
N ASN A 428 23.81 -12.60 -22.32
CA ASN A 428 23.27 -13.88 -21.87
C ASN A 428 24.32 -15.01 -21.98
N TYR A 429 23.89 -16.25 -21.70
CA TYR A 429 24.76 -17.44 -21.76
C TYR A 429 25.43 -17.67 -23.12
N ASP A 430 24.84 -17.17 -24.21
CA ASP A 430 25.38 -17.29 -25.58
C ASP A 430 26.27 -16.10 -25.96
N GLY A 431 26.52 -15.17 -25.04
CA GLY A 431 27.20 -13.91 -25.35
C GLY A 431 26.31 -12.89 -26.06
N ARG A 432 25.02 -13.16 -26.22
CA ARG A 432 24.08 -12.28 -26.92
C ARG A 432 23.54 -11.21 -25.99
N THR A 433 23.49 -9.98 -26.49
CA THR A 433 22.83 -8.83 -25.83
C THR A 433 21.37 -8.73 -26.27
N ALA A 434 20.59 -7.90 -25.56
CA ALA A 434 19.21 -7.59 -25.95
C ALA A 434 19.11 -7.05 -27.39
N LEU A 435 20.16 -6.33 -27.83
CA LEU A 435 20.25 -5.80 -29.18
C LEU A 435 20.32 -6.92 -30.22
N HIS A 436 21.12 -7.98 -30.01
CA HIS A 436 21.16 -9.14 -30.90
C HIS A 436 19.78 -9.80 -31.05
N VAL A 437 19.08 -9.97 -29.93
CA VAL A 437 17.77 -10.62 -29.91
C VAL A 437 16.74 -9.77 -30.67
N ALA A 438 16.71 -8.46 -30.41
CA ALA A 438 15.79 -7.54 -31.08
C ALA A 438 16.06 -7.41 -32.58
N THR A 439 17.34 -7.36 -33.00
CA THR A 439 17.71 -7.27 -34.42
C THR A 439 17.36 -8.54 -35.17
N SER A 440 17.65 -9.71 -34.60
CA SER A 440 17.31 -11.02 -35.19
C SER A 440 15.79 -11.18 -35.37
N LYS A 441 14.98 -10.65 -34.44
CA LYS A 441 13.51 -10.73 -34.48
C LYS A 441 12.80 -9.62 -35.27
N GLY A 442 13.52 -8.59 -35.71
CA GLY A 442 12.93 -7.53 -36.53
C GLY A 442 12.21 -6.43 -35.76
N HIS A 443 12.47 -6.27 -34.46
CA HIS A 443 11.79 -5.30 -33.62
C HIS A 443 12.45 -3.91 -33.70
N GLU A 444 12.18 -3.19 -34.78
CA GLU A 444 12.82 -1.89 -35.11
C GLU A 444 12.75 -0.86 -33.98
N GLU A 445 11.58 -0.70 -33.34
CA GLU A 445 11.39 0.27 -32.25
C GLU A 445 12.20 -0.07 -31.00
N ILE A 446 12.38 -1.36 -30.71
CA ILE A 446 13.25 -1.82 -29.62
C ILE A 446 14.71 -1.54 -29.94
N VAL A 447 15.15 -1.78 -31.17
CA VAL A 447 16.52 -1.50 -31.60
C VAL A 447 16.83 -0.01 -31.45
N LYS A 448 15.96 0.87 -31.95
CA LYS A 448 16.10 2.33 -31.78
C LYS A 448 16.22 2.71 -30.32
N PHE A 449 15.35 2.16 -29.46
CA PHE A 449 15.38 2.45 -28.03
C PHE A 449 16.67 1.98 -27.34
N LEU A 450 17.13 0.76 -27.63
CA LEU A 450 18.37 0.21 -27.07
C LEU A 450 19.59 1.04 -27.47
N VAL A 451 19.69 1.42 -28.75
CA VAL A 451 20.78 2.27 -29.25
C VAL A 451 20.74 3.66 -28.60
N GLN A 452 19.56 4.26 -28.45
CA GLN A 452 19.40 5.53 -27.70
C GLN A 452 19.84 5.41 -26.24
N ARG A 453 19.72 4.22 -25.63
CA ARG A 453 20.15 3.94 -24.26
C ARG A 453 21.60 3.45 -24.16
N GLY A 454 22.41 3.59 -25.21
CA GLY A 454 23.84 3.30 -25.18
C GLY A 454 24.18 1.83 -25.36
N ALA A 455 23.32 1.03 -25.98
CA ALA A 455 23.67 -0.33 -26.39
C ALA A 455 24.82 -0.30 -27.41
N ASN A 456 25.85 -1.12 -27.19
CA ASN A 456 26.99 -1.26 -28.07
C ASN A 456 26.54 -1.95 -29.37
N VAL A 457 26.46 -1.18 -30.46
CA VAL A 457 26.07 -1.69 -31.78
C VAL A 457 27.07 -2.66 -32.40
N ASN A 458 28.32 -2.66 -31.90
CA ASN A 458 29.41 -3.52 -32.36
C ASN A 458 29.72 -4.64 -31.37
N CYS A 459 28.77 -5.00 -30.49
CA CYS A 459 28.91 -6.21 -29.67
C CYS A 459 28.99 -7.46 -30.56
N ILE A 460 29.72 -8.47 -30.09
CA ILE A 460 29.93 -9.74 -30.79
C ILE A 460 29.55 -10.84 -29.80
N ASP A 461 28.72 -11.79 -30.24
CA ASP A 461 28.36 -12.95 -29.44
C ASP A 461 29.44 -14.04 -29.45
N LYS A 462 29.21 -15.16 -28.73
CA LYS A 462 30.19 -16.27 -28.70
C LYS A 462 30.36 -17.00 -30.04
N PHE A 463 29.53 -16.69 -31.03
CA PHE A 463 29.55 -17.28 -32.37
C PHE A 463 30.08 -16.30 -33.41
N GLY A 464 30.72 -15.21 -32.99
CA GLY A 464 31.29 -14.20 -33.90
C GLY A 464 30.23 -13.36 -34.62
N SER A 465 28.97 -13.39 -34.20
CA SER A 465 27.88 -12.66 -34.85
C SER A 465 27.66 -11.30 -34.19
N SER A 466 27.58 -10.25 -35.01
CA SER A 466 27.21 -8.90 -34.58
C SER A 466 25.72 -8.62 -34.78
N PRO A 467 25.13 -7.63 -34.09
CA PRO A 467 23.72 -7.25 -34.30
C PRO A 467 23.40 -6.87 -35.75
N LEU A 468 24.37 -6.26 -36.45
CA LEU A 468 24.25 -5.92 -37.87
C LEU A 468 24.23 -7.18 -38.74
N LEU A 469 25.10 -8.15 -38.46
CA LEU A 469 25.09 -9.43 -39.17
C LEU A 469 23.76 -10.17 -38.98
N GLU A 470 23.22 -10.18 -37.76
CA GLU A 470 21.91 -10.78 -37.47
C GLU A 470 20.77 -10.08 -38.23
N ALA A 471 20.78 -8.75 -38.33
CA ALA A 471 19.81 -8.00 -39.12
C ALA A 471 19.91 -8.35 -40.62
N VAL A 472 21.13 -8.48 -41.16
CA VAL A 472 21.36 -8.84 -42.57
C VAL A 472 20.92 -10.28 -42.87
N LYS A 473 21.25 -11.24 -41.99
CA LYS A 473 20.82 -12.65 -42.12
C LYS A 473 19.30 -12.78 -42.10
N ALA A 474 18.63 -12.07 -41.20
CA ALA A 474 17.18 -12.10 -41.05
C ALA A 474 16.43 -11.21 -42.07
N GLY A 475 17.17 -10.36 -42.80
CA GLY A 475 16.64 -9.51 -43.87
C GLY A 475 15.91 -8.25 -43.41
N HIS A 476 16.27 -7.72 -42.24
CA HIS A 476 15.68 -6.52 -41.66
C HIS A 476 16.40 -5.25 -42.10
N ASP A 477 16.17 -4.83 -43.35
CA ASP A 477 16.90 -3.73 -44.00
C ASP A 477 16.85 -2.39 -43.25
N ARG A 478 15.68 -2.04 -42.70
CA ARG A 478 15.51 -0.80 -41.92
C ARG A 478 16.35 -0.80 -40.64
N ILE A 479 16.46 -1.97 -40.00
CA ILE A 479 17.25 -2.16 -38.79
C ILE A 479 18.74 -2.08 -39.14
N ALA A 480 19.17 -2.77 -40.19
CA ALA A 480 20.55 -2.73 -40.66
C ALA A 480 20.99 -1.30 -41.02
N ALA A 481 20.18 -0.56 -41.80
CA ALA A 481 20.43 0.84 -42.12
C ALA A 481 20.51 1.72 -40.87
N HIS A 482 19.65 1.48 -39.86
CA HIS A 482 19.70 2.21 -38.60
C HIS A 482 20.98 1.92 -37.80
N LEU A 483 21.44 0.67 -37.76
CA LEU A 483 22.68 0.29 -37.08
C LEU A 483 23.90 0.92 -37.77
N VAL A 484 23.97 0.88 -39.11
CA VAL A 484 25.06 1.52 -39.87
C VAL A 484 25.08 3.03 -39.67
N LYS A 485 23.91 3.68 -39.63
CA LYS A 485 23.81 5.11 -39.28
C LYS A 485 24.41 5.41 -37.90
N ASN A 486 24.35 4.45 -36.97
CA ASN A 486 24.95 4.54 -35.64
C ASN A 486 26.36 3.92 -35.57
N ARG A 487 27.09 3.86 -36.70
CA ARG A 487 28.48 3.38 -36.80
C ARG A 487 28.67 1.90 -36.47
N ALA A 488 27.68 1.07 -36.77
CA ALA A 488 27.86 -0.39 -36.75
C ALA A 488 28.80 -0.83 -37.88
N ILE A 489 29.75 -1.70 -37.57
CA ILE A 489 30.71 -2.28 -38.49
C ILE A 489 30.37 -3.75 -38.66
N LEU A 490 30.29 -4.20 -39.91
CA LEU A 490 30.10 -5.60 -40.23
C LEU A 490 31.46 -6.30 -40.20
N ASN A 491 31.75 -7.01 -39.12
CA ASN A 491 32.95 -7.82 -38.99
C ASN A 491 32.57 -9.30 -39.03
N LEU A 492 33.12 -10.07 -39.97
CA LEU A 492 32.98 -11.53 -40.02
C LEU A 492 34.35 -12.12 -39.72
N GLU A 493 34.40 -13.15 -38.86
CA GLU A 493 35.67 -13.81 -38.52
C GLU A 493 36.35 -14.46 -39.74
N ASP A 494 35.56 -14.92 -40.72
CA ASP A 494 36.03 -15.44 -42.01
C ASP A 494 35.11 -14.99 -43.15
N ASN A 495 35.37 -13.80 -43.70
CA ASN A 495 34.63 -13.25 -44.83
C ASN A 495 34.59 -14.21 -46.04
N GLY A 496 35.70 -14.91 -46.32
CA GLY A 496 35.84 -15.76 -47.50
C GLY A 496 35.00 -17.04 -47.41
N SER A 497 35.03 -17.73 -46.26
CA SER A 497 34.20 -18.91 -46.04
C SER A 497 32.72 -18.56 -45.87
N TYR A 498 32.41 -17.42 -45.27
CA TYR A 498 31.03 -16.99 -45.08
C TYR A 498 30.36 -16.56 -46.39
N LEU A 499 31.03 -15.76 -47.22
CA LEU A 499 30.53 -15.40 -48.56
C LEU A 499 30.44 -16.62 -49.47
N ARG A 500 31.38 -17.57 -49.38
CA ARG A 500 31.25 -18.87 -50.05
C ARG A 500 29.92 -19.54 -49.70
N LYS A 501 29.62 -19.68 -48.40
CA LYS A 501 28.44 -20.40 -47.94
C LYS A 501 27.16 -19.78 -48.51
N ILE A 502 27.07 -18.45 -48.47
CA ILE A 502 25.93 -17.70 -49.01
C ILE A 502 25.84 -17.83 -50.53
N ALA A 503 26.99 -17.80 -51.22
CA ALA A 503 27.05 -18.03 -52.66
C ALA A 503 26.54 -19.43 -53.04
N THR A 504 26.98 -20.49 -52.35
CA THR A 504 26.52 -21.87 -52.58
C THR A 504 25.05 -22.06 -52.25
N GLU A 505 24.55 -21.41 -51.19
CA GLU A 505 23.12 -21.44 -50.83
C GLU A 505 22.23 -20.63 -51.80
N SER A 506 22.83 -19.95 -52.79
CA SER A 506 22.15 -19.09 -53.77
C SER A 506 21.27 -18.00 -53.15
N ASN A 507 21.59 -17.55 -51.94
CA ASN A 507 20.83 -16.51 -51.26
C ASN A 507 21.27 -15.11 -51.72
N ILE A 508 20.81 -14.73 -52.91
CA ILE A 508 21.17 -13.48 -53.60
C ILE A 508 20.84 -12.24 -52.74
N SER A 509 19.76 -12.29 -51.98
CA SER A 509 19.30 -11.16 -51.17
C SER A 509 20.25 -10.83 -50.02
N THR A 510 20.72 -11.84 -49.28
CA THR A 510 21.68 -11.65 -48.19
C THR A 510 23.06 -11.32 -48.76
N LEU A 511 23.45 -11.91 -49.89
CA LEU A 511 24.69 -11.58 -50.59
C LEU A 511 24.75 -10.09 -50.97
N ARG A 512 23.70 -9.57 -51.61
CA ARG A 512 23.63 -8.15 -52.00
C ARG A 512 23.76 -7.24 -50.78
N ARG A 513 23.02 -7.53 -49.70
CA ARG A 513 23.10 -6.76 -48.44
C ARG A 513 24.49 -6.76 -47.83
N LEU A 514 25.18 -7.90 -47.80
CA LEU A 514 26.56 -7.98 -47.27
C LEU A 514 27.52 -7.10 -48.06
N LEU A 515 27.42 -7.11 -49.40
CA LEU A 515 28.25 -6.27 -50.26
C LEU A 515 27.91 -4.78 -50.10
N GLU A 516 26.63 -4.42 -49.96
CA GLU A 516 26.19 -3.04 -49.67
C GLU A 516 26.74 -2.51 -48.34
N TYR A 517 26.85 -3.37 -47.33
CA TYR A 517 27.41 -3.01 -46.03
C TYR A 517 28.95 -3.17 -45.94
N GLY A 518 29.63 -3.30 -47.08
CA GLY A 518 31.08 -3.15 -47.17
C GLY A 518 31.92 -4.42 -47.03
N VAL A 519 31.32 -5.61 -47.20
CA VAL A 519 32.10 -6.85 -47.30
C VAL A 519 32.81 -6.88 -48.66
N ASP A 520 34.12 -7.13 -48.66
CA ASP A 520 34.91 -7.21 -49.89
C ASP A 520 34.54 -8.47 -50.73
N PRO A 521 34.06 -8.30 -51.98
CA PRO A 521 33.71 -9.42 -52.87
C PRO A 521 34.92 -10.26 -53.31
N ASN A 522 36.15 -9.78 -53.10
CA ASN A 522 37.39 -10.46 -53.45
C ASN A 522 38.04 -11.18 -52.27
N THR A 523 37.33 -11.29 -51.15
CA THR A 523 37.78 -12.06 -49.98
C THR A 523 38.08 -13.51 -50.38
N LYS A 524 39.22 -14.02 -49.91
CA LYS A 524 39.72 -15.33 -50.27
C LYS A 524 39.50 -16.31 -49.13
N ASN A 525 39.02 -17.50 -49.44
CA ASN A 525 38.98 -18.60 -48.48
C ASN A 525 40.36 -19.27 -48.34
N TYR A 526 40.44 -20.37 -47.56
CA TYR A 526 41.68 -21.15 -47.36
C TYR A 526 42.33 -21.60 -48.68
N ASP A 527 41.55 -21.88 -49.72
CA ASP A 527 42.03 -22.31 -51.04
C ASP A 527 42.35 -21.15 -51.98
N LEU A 528 42.44 -19.93 -51.43
CA LEU A 528 42.61 -18.69 -52.18
C LEU A 528 41.50 -18.42 -53.20
N ARG A 529 40.36 -19.11 -53.09
CA ARG A 529 39.19 -18.92 -53.95
C ARG A 529 38.38 -17.73 -53.47
N THR A 530 38.03 -16.86 -54.41
CA THR A 530 37.05 -15.79 -54.20
C THR A 530 35.62 -16.33 -54.34
N PRO A 531 34.60 -15.65 -53.80
CA PRO A 531 33.19 -15.99 -54.02
C PRO A 531 32.83 -16.19 -55.50
N LEU A 532 33.48 -15.44 -56.39
CA LEU A 532 33.27 -15.54 -57.84
C LEU A 532 33.76 -16.87 -58.43
N HIS A 533 34.85 -17.47 -57.90
CA HIS A 533 35.28 -18.81 -58.31
C HIS A 533 34.20 -19.86 -58.04
N ILE A 534 33.50 -19.71 -56.92
CA ILE A 534 32.51 -20.68 -56.44
C ILE A 534 31.23 -20.54 -57.26
N ALA A 535 30.77 -19.30 -57.45
CA ALA A 535 29.67 -19.01 -58.35
C ALA A 535 29.94 -19.51 -59.78
N ALA A 536 31.19 -19.41 -60.24
CA ALA A 536 31.58 -19.87 -61.56
C ALA A 536 31.67 -21.40 -61.68
N ALA A 537 32.22 -22.08 -60.67
CA ALA A 537 32.31 -23.53 -60.61
C ALA A 537 30.92 -24.20 -60.53
N GLU A 538 29.99 -23.62 -59.77
CA GLU A 538 28.63 -24.16 -59.59
C GLU A 538 27.61 -23.67 -60.65
N GLY A 539 28.00 -22.76 -61.55
CA GLY A 539 27.11 -22.29 -62.62
C GLY A 539 26.09 -21.23 -62.20
N LEU A 540 26.28 -20.60 -61.05
CA LEU A 540 25.37 -19.65 -60.41
C LEU A 540 25.45 -18.26 -61.05
N HIS A 541 24.91 -18.12 -62.25
CA HIS A 541 24.99 -16.90 -63.07
C HIS A 541 24.42 -15.63 -62.38
N LEU A 542 23.36 -15.74 -61.58
CA LEU A 542 22.79 -14.61 -60.83
C LEU A 542 23.70 -14.14 -59.68
N VAL A 543 24.34 -15.08 -58.98
CA VAL A 543 25.30 -14.79 -57.91
C VAL A 543 26.55 -14.13 -58.50
N ALA A 544 27.03 -14.64 -59.64
CA ALA A 544 28.16 -14.06 -60.37
C ALA A 544 27.86 -12.63 -60.86
N ALA A 545 26.65 -12.37 -61.39
CA ALA A 545 26.25 -11.03 -61.80
C ALA A 545 26.30 -10.03 -60.64
N VAL A 546 25.74 -10.38 -59.48
CA VAL A 546 25.76 -9.52 -58.29
C VAL A 546 27.19 -9.28 -57.79
N LEU A 547 28.03 -10.31 -57.72
CA LEU A 547 29.43 -10.14 -57.31
C LEU A 547 30.20 -9.18 -58.23
N LEU A 548 29.94 -9.24 -59.54
CA LEU A 548 30.56 -8.35 -60.53
C LEU A 548 30.05 -6.91 -60.43
N GLU A 549 28.75 -6.71 -60.14
CA GLU A 549 28.18 -5.38 -59.87
C GLU A 549 28.94 -4.66 -58.74
N PHE A 550 29.38 -5.40 -57.73
CA PHE A 550 30.14 -4.86 -56.58
C PHE A 550 31.67 -4.94 -56.77
N GLY A 551 32.18 -5.26 -57.96
CA GLY A 551 33.61 -5.18 -58.29
C GLY A 551 34.43 -6.44 -58.01
N ALA A 552 33.83 -7.63 -58.08
CA ALA A 552 34.59 -8.88 -58.04
C ALA A 552 35.57 -9.02 -59.22
N ASP A 553 36.78 -9.47 -58.94
CA ASP A 553 37.86 -9.66 -59.90
C ASP A 553 37.73 -11.01 -60.62
N VAL A 554 37.48 -10.94 -61.93
CA VAL A 554 37.37 -12.09 -62.84
C VAL A 554 38.73 -12.77 -63.09
N LEU A 555 39.84 -12.08 -62.78
CA LEU A 555 41.20 -12.56 -63.03
C LEU A 555 41.94 -12.99 -61.76
N SER A 556 41.30 -12.91 -60.59
CA SER A 556 41.90 -13.40 -59.35
C SER A 556 42.21 -14.89 -59.48
N LYS A 557 43.41 -15.31 -59.10
CA LYS A 557 43.84 -16.71 -59.14
C LYS A 557 43.60 -17.41 -57.81
N ASP A 558 43.13 -18.65 -57.88
CA ASP A 558 43.08 -19.58 -56.75
C ASP A 558 44.42 -20.29 -56.49
N ARG A 559 44.47 -21.19 -55.51
CA ARG A 559 45.67 -21.97 -55.13
C ARG A 559 46.24 -22.80 -56.28
N TRP A 560 45.43 -23.18 -57.27
CA TRP A 560 45.84 -23.98 -58.42
C TRP A 560 46.10 -23.11 -59.67
N GLY A 561 46.01 -21.79 -59.54
CA GLY A 561 46.24 -20.85 -60.64
C GLY A 561 45.06 -20.68 -61.58
N ASN A 562 43.90 -21.28 -61.29
CA ASN A 562 42.69 -21.12 -62.08
C ASN A 562 42.04 -19.77 -61.76
N THR A 563 41.44 -19.15 -62.77
CA THR A 563 40.60 -17.96 -62.61
C THR A 563 39.11 -18.33 -62.55
N PRO A 564 38.23 -17.45 -62.05
CA PRO A 564 36.78 -17.66 -62.13
C PRO A 564 36.30 -17.91 -63.56
N LEU A 565 36.95 -17.31 -64.56
CA LEU A 565 36.63 -17.55 -65.96
C LEU A 565 36.98 -18.98 -66.41
N ASP A 566 38.11 -19.53 -65.96
CA ASP A 566 38.51 -20.90 -66.24
C ASP A 566 37.54 -21.90 -65.61
N GLU A 567 37.10 -21.64 -64.38
CA GLU A 567 36.07 -22.44 -63.71
C GLU A 567 34.71 -22.35 -64.43
N GLY A 568 34.31 -21.16 -64.89
CA GLY A 568 33.09 -20.98 -65.68
C GLY A 568 33.11 -21.75 -67.01
N ARG A 569 34.28 -21.87 -67.66
CA ARG A 569 34.46 -22.69 -68.87
C ARG A 569 34.32 -24.18 -68.60
N ARG A 570 34.79 -24.64 -67.44
CA ARG A 570 34.63 -26.04 -66.98
C ARG A 570 33.18 -26.36 -66.61
N CYS A 571 32.46 -25.41 -66.03
CA CYS A 571 31.05 -25.56 -65.66
C CYS A 571 30.13 -25.68 -66.90
N GLY A 572 30.43 -24.99 -68.00
CA GLY A 572 29.69 -25.08 -69.25
C GLY A 572 28.37 -24.27 -69.30
N SER A 573 28.11 -23.43 -68.30
CA SER A 573 26.95 -22.54 -68.25
C SER A 573 27.11 -21.36 -69.23
N LYS A 574 26.38 -21.39 -70.36
CA LYS A 574 26.42 -20.32 -71.38
C LYS A 574 26.11 -18.91 -70.84
N PRO A 575 25.08 -18.71 -69.99
CA PRO A 575 24.77 -17.37 -69.44
C PRO A 575 25.89 -16.84 -68.54
N LEU A 576 26.48 -17.70 -67.71
CA LEU A 576 27.59 -17.35 -66.84
C LEU A 576 28.84 -16.94 -67.63
N LEU A 577 29.18 -17.70 -68.69
CA LEU A 577 30.33 -17.43 -69.54
C LEU A 577 30.22 -16.07 -70.24
N GLN A 578 29.04 -15.72 -70.74
CA GLN A 578 28.80 -14.40 -71.35
C GLN A 578 29.04 -13.27 -70.34
N ILE A 579 28.52 -13.40 -69.11
CA ILE A 579 28.68 -12.40 -68.05
C ILE A 579 30.16 -12.23 -67.66
N LEU A 580 30.89 -13.34 -67.48
CA LEU A 580 32.31 -13.31 -67.09
C LEU A 580 33.21 -12.77 -68.21
N GLU A 581 32.99 -13.13 -69.48
CA GLU A 581 33.76 -12.59 -70.60
C GLU A 581 33.47 -11.11 -70.85
N GLN A 582 32.22 -10.67 -70.67
CA GLN A 582 31.85 -9.26 -70.74
C GLN A 582 32.53 -8.44 -69.63
N ALA A 583 32.54 -8.94 -68.39
CA ALA A 583 33.24 -8.29 -67.30
C ALA A 583 34.76 -8.22 -67.52
N ARG A 584 35.36 -9.27 -68.11
CA ARG A 584 36.78 -9.27 -68.51
C ARG A 584 37.06 -8.23 -69.59
N ALA A 585 36.21 -8.10 -70.61
CA ALA A 585 36.38 -7.11 -71.67
C ALA A 585 36.32 -5.67 -71.13
N ASN A 586 35.43 -5.42 -70.17
CA ASN A 586 35.30 -4.14 -69.48
C ASN A 586 36.56 -3.78 -68.65
N LEU A 587 37.21 -4.77 -68.02
CA LEU A 587 38.48 -4.57 -67.30
C LEU A 587 39.65 -4.23 -68.23
N THR A 588 39.67 -4.75 -69.45
CA THR A 588 40.72 -4.47 -70.44
C THR A 588 40.56 -3.15 -71.19
N CYS A 589 39.34 -2.59 -71.26
CA CYS A 589 39.07 -1.28 -71.88
C CYS A 589 39.34 -0.08 -70.96
N ASN A 590 39.40 -0.29 -69.63
CA ASN A 590 39.57 0.78 -68.62
C ASN A 590 41.02 0.92 -68.09
N ARG A 591 42.02 0.36 -68.80
CA ARG A 591 43.44 0.45 -68.44
C ARG A 591 44.24 1.31 -69.41
#